data_AF-A0A323UU46-F1
#
_entry.id   AF-A0A323UU46-F1
#
_cell.length_a   1.000
_cell.length_b   1.000
_cell.length_c   1.000
_cell.angle_alpha   90.00
_cell.angle_beta   90.00
_cell.angle_gamma   90.00
#
_symmetry.space_group_name_H-M   'P 1'
#
loop_
_entity.id
_entity.type
_entity.pdbx_description
1 polymer ?
#
loop_
_entity_poly.entity_id
_entity_poly.type
_entity_poly.pdbx_seq_one_letter_code
_entity_poly.pdbx_strand_id
1 'polypeptide(L)'
;MPHPKSINPLVDELVQSLSAEGRETFEERAGVMEFDGGENRELAEALALLDLLKRHPAALLDVDVFSITRDQVTQFLVCHRGRMTAERLRSVGYEVVKEVELSTVLQGHFNGLAMLSHPWAHKA
;
A
#
# COMPACT_ATOMS: atom_id res chain seq x y z
N MET A 1 14.12 14.54 -5.45
CA MET A 1 15.19 14.54 -4.42
C MET A 1 14.72 13.61 -3.30
N PRO A 2 15.58 12.82 -2.65
CA PRO A 2 15.13 12.07 -1.47
C PRO A 2 14.65 13.07 -0.41
N HIS A 3 13.44 12.92 0.10
CA HIS A 3 12.98 13.81 1.18
C HIS A 3 13.82 13.54 2.43
N PRO A 4 14.19 14.62 3.15
CA PRO A 4 14.93 14.48 4.39
C PRO A 4 14.14 13.63 5.40
N LYS A 5 14.89 12.87 6.20
CA LYS A 5 14.35 12.07 7.32
C LYS A 5 13.36 12.89 8.14
N SER A 6 12.22 12.30 8.52
CA SER A 6 11.24 12.97 9.38
C SER A 6 11.84 13.29 10.75
N ILE A 7 11.40 14.39 11.36
CA ILE A 7 11.93 14.88 12.64
C ILE A 7 11.56 13.90 13.76
N ASN A 8 10.29 13.53 13.81
CA ASN A 8 9.78 12.63 14.84
C ASN A 8 10.12 11.17 14.50
N PRO A 9 10.81 10.42 15.38
CA PRO A 9 11.20 9.03 15.11
C PRO A 9 10.03 8.09 14.80
N LEU A 10 8.88 8.30 15.44
CA LEU A 10 7.68 7.47 15.20
C LEU A 10 7.11 7.74 13.81
N VAL A 11 7.08 9.01 13.38
CA VAL A 11 6.64 9.37 12.03
C VAL A 11 7.60 8.79 11.00
N ASP A 12 8.92 8.88 11.25
CA ASP A 12 9.94 8.32 10.35
C ASP A 12 9.79 6.81 10.17
N GLU A 13 9.60 6.06 11.25
CA GLU A 13 9.37 4.61 11.20
C GLU A 13 8.12 4.27 10.38
N LEU A 14 7.01 4.97 10.60
CA LEU A 14 5.77 4.76 9.87
C LEU A 14 5.90 5.12 8.39
N VAL A 15 6.60 6.21 8.05
CA VAL A 15 6.83 6.63 6.67
C VAL A 15 7.73 5.63 5.93
N GLN A 16 8.71 5.03 6.60
CA GLN A 16 9.54 3.98 6.01
C GLN A 16 8.76 2.69 5.69
N SER A 17 7.62 2.46 6.36
CA SER A 17 6.73 1.35 6.06
C SER A 17 5.79 1.62 4.88
N LEU A 18 5.73 2.84 4.33
CA LEU A 18 4.83 3.15 3.22
C LEU A 18 5.35 2.59 1.89
N SER A 19 4.41 2.34 0.97
CA SER A 19 4.77 2.14 -0.44
C SER A 19 5.39 3.41 -1.02
N ALA A 20 6.01 3.32 -2.21
CA ALA A 20 6.60 4.48 -2.88
C ALA A 20 5.57 5.61 -3.13
N GLU A 21 4.37 5.25 -3.59
CA GLU A 21 3.27 6.20 -3.83
C GLU A 21 2.74 6.81 -2.52
N GLY A 22 2.63 5.99 -1.46
CA GLY A 22 2.24 6.48 -0.13
C GLY A 22 3.27 7.46 0.41
N ARG A 23 4.56 7.17 0.23
CA ARG A 23 5.65 8.06 0.62
C ARG A 23 5.62 9.38 -0.14
N GLU A 24 5.46 9.35 -1.46
CA GLU A 24 5.33 10.56 -2.28
C GLU A 24 4.14 11.41 -1.83
N THR A 25 2.98 10.79 -1.62
CA THR A 25 1.78 11.49 -1.10
C THR A 25 2.03 12.14 0.25
N PHE A 26 2.70 11.44 1.17
CA PHE A 26 3.08 11.99 2.47
C PHE A 26 4.00 13.20 2.32
N GLU A 27 5.04 13.07 1.51
CA GLU A 27 6.07 14.07 1.27
C GLU A 27 5.50 15.37 0.68
N GLU A 28 4.61 15.25 -0.31
CA GLU A 28 3.88 16.40 -0.89
C GLU A 28 3.01 17.11 0.14
N ARG A 29 2.24 16.34 0.93
CA ARG A 29 1.31 16.90 1.92
C ARG A 29 2.04 17.56 3.08
N ALA A 30 3.14 16.98 3.54
CA ALA A 30 4.00 17.58 4.56
C ALA A 30 4.57 18.91 4.06
N GLY A 31 5.05 18.97 2.81
CA GLY A 31 5.52 20.20 2.19
C GLY A 31 4.46 21.29 2.13
N VAL A 32 3.24 20.96 1.69
CA VAL A 32 2.12 21.93 1.67
C VAL A 32 1.80 22.45 3.07
N MET A 33 1.75 21.58 4.08
CA MET A 33 1.43 21.99 5.45
C MET A 33 2.54 22.85 6.08
N GLU A 34 3.81 22.56 5.79
CA GLU A 34 4.95 23.36 6.27
C GLU A 34 5.02 24.72 5.58
N PHE A 35 5.06 24.75 4.24
CA PHE A 35 5.37 25.97 3.51
C PHE A 35 4.15 26.85 3.22
N ASP A 36 3.02 26.25 2.85
CA ASP A 36 1.79 27.00 2.55
C ASP A 36 0.89 27.15 3.79
N GLY A 37 0.89 26.13 4.66
CA GLY A 37 0.12 26.11 5.91
C GLY A 37 0.78 26.86 7.07
N GLY A 38 2.09 27.09 7.01
CA GLY A 38 2.85 27.76 8.06
C GLY A 38 3.02 26.93 9.33
N GLU A 39 2.75 25.63 9.28
CA GLU A 39 2.97 24.73 10.39
C GLU A 39 4.48 24.50 10.60
N ASN A 40 4.88 24.25 11.84
CA ASN A 40 6.22 23.75 12.07
C ASN A 40 6.36 22.35 11.43
N ARG A 41 7.56 22.02 10.98
CA ARG A 41 7.81 20.79 10.24
C ARG A 41 7.38 19.50 10.95
N GLU A 42 7.55 19.41 12.28
CA GLU A 42 7.12 18.22 13.02
C GLU A 42 5.60 18.04 13.00
N LEU A 43 4.84 19.13 13.18
CA LEU A 43 3.38 19.10 13.09
C LEU A 43 2.90 18.88 11.65
N ALA A 44 3.56 19.48 10.65
CA ALA A 44 3.27 19.28 9.24
C ALA A 44 3.43 17.80 8.84
N GLU A 45 4.54 17.16 9.23
CA GLU A 45 4.78 15.74 9.02
C GLU A 45 3.70 14.88 9.71
N ALA A 46 3.36 15.15 10.97
CA ALA A 46 2.32 14.40 11.68
C ALA A 46 0.93 14.52 11.03
N LEU A 47 0.53 15.73 10.63
CA LEU A 47 -0.75 15.97 9.96
C LEU A 47 -0.81 15.35 8.57
N ALA A 48 0.29 15.38 7.82
CA ALA A 48 0.38 14.74 6.51
C ALA A 48 0.22 13.21 6.61
N LEU A 49 0.85 12.59 7.62
CA LEU A 49 0.68 11.17 7.87
C LEU A 49 -0.76 10.83 8.27
N LEU A 50 -1.39 11.60 9.16
CA LEU A 50 -2.79 11.41 9.54
C LEU A 50 -3.74 11.56 8.34
N ASP A 51 -3.49 12.54 7.47
CA ASP A 51 -4.28 12.76 6.26
C ASP A 51 -4.14 11.60 5.27
N LEU A 52 -2.93 11.04 5.12
CA LEU A 52 -2.70 9.82 4.34
C LEU A 52 -3.45 8.64 4.94
N LEU A 53 -3.31 8.38 6.24
CA LEU A 53 -3.93 7.24 6.92
C LEU A 53 -5.46 7.34 6.94
N LYS A 54 -6.01 8.56 6.99
CA LYS A 54 -7.44 8.80 6.85
C LYS A 54 -7.97 8.33 5.49
N ARG A 55 -7.17 8.47 4.42
CA ARG A 55 -7.54 8.07 3.05
C ARG A 55 -7.16 6.61 2.75
N HIS A 56 -6.09 6.12 3.37
CA HIS A 56 -5.52 4.79 3.15
C HIS A 56 -5.16 4.13 4.49
N PRO A 57 -6.15 3.75 5.32
CA PRO A 57 -5.88 3.18 6.65
C PRO A 57 -5.09 1.88 6.59
N ALA A 58 -5.15 1.18 5.44
CA ALA A 58 -4.40 -0.03 5.17
C ALA A 58 -2.93 0.21 4.80
N ALA A 59 -2.47 1.46 4.63
CA ALA A 59 -1.10 1.75 4.19
C ALA A 59 -0.02 1.24 5.15
N LEU A 60 -0.36 1.10 6.44
CA LEU A 60 0.52 0.54 7.47
C LEU A 60 0.47 -0.98 7.57
N LEU A 61 -0.40 -1.64 6.80
CA LEU A 61 -0.42 -3.09 6.77
C LEU A 61 0.77 -3.56 5.94
N ASP A 62 1.54 -4.50 6.48
CA ASP A 62 2.71 -5.08 5.82
C ASP A 62 2.30 -6.13 4.78
N VAL A 63 1.35 -5.75 3.93
CA VAL A 63 0.76 -6.60 2.90
C VAL A 63 0.75 -5.90 1.55
N ASP A 64 1.03 -6.67 0.51
CA ASP A 64 0.81 -6.30 -0.89
C ASP A 64 -0.39 -7.09 -1.42
N VAL A 65 -1.18 -6.45 -2.26
CA VAL A 65 -2.30 -7.09 -2.96
C VAL A 65 -2.07 -7.01 -4.46
N PHE A 66 -2.14 -8.17 -5.13
CA PHE A 66 -2.00 -8.27 -6.57
C PHE A 66 -3.29 -8.77 -7.21
N SER A 67 -3.77 -8.06 -8.24
CA SER A 67 -4.66 -8.63 -9.23
C SER A 67 -3.83 -9.40 -10.24
N ILE A 68 -4.12 -10.69 -10.38
CA ILE A 68 -3.43 -11.60 -11.28
C ILE A 68 -4.43 -12.24 -12.25
N THR A 69 -4.08 -12.38 -13.52
CA THR A 69 -4.91 -13.08 -14.50
C THR A 69 -4.11 -14.17 -15.18
N ARG A 70 -4.75 -15.34 -15.33
CA ARG A 70 -4.26 -16.47 -16.13
C ARG A 70 -5.46 -17.21 -16.70
N ASP A 71 -5.37 -17.64 -17.97
CA ASP A 71 -6.44 -18.42 -18.62
C ASP A 71 -7.82 -17.73 -18.51
N GLN A 72 -7.85 -16.39 -18.70
CA GLN A 72 -9.04 -15.53 -18.55
C GLN A 72 -9.65 -15.47 -17.14
N VAL A 73 -9.02 -16.09 -16.14
CA VAL A 73 -9.48 -16.04 -14.74
C VAL A 73 -8.66 -15.02 -13.97
N THR A 74 -9.33 -13.99 -13.44
CA THR A 74 -8.72 -13.03 -12.52
C THR A 74 -8.86 -13.51 -11.08
N GLN A 75 -7.75 -13.49 -10.35
CA GLN A 75 -7.66 -13.78 -8.92
C GLN A 75 -6.97 -12.61 -8.20
N PHE A 76 -7.15 -12.56 -6.89
CA PHE A 76 -6.50 -11.59 -6.02
C PHE A 76 -5.63 -12.32 -5.01
N LEU A 77 -4.34 -11.95 -4.97
CA LEU A 77 -3.39 -12.48 -4.01
C LEU A 77 -3.12 -11.42 -2.95
N VAL A 78 -3.16 -11.84 -1.69
CA VAL A 78 -2.65 -11.05 -0.56
C VAL A 78 -1.39 -11.74 -0.06
N CYS A 79 -0.29 -11.02 0.05
CA CYS A 79 0.96 -11.54 0.59
C CYS A 79 1.62 -10.52 1.52
N HIS A 80 2.52 -10.98 2.38
CA HIS A 80 3.41 -10.09 3.12
C HIS A 80 4.17 -9.19 2.14
N ARG A 81 4.38 -7.92 2.51
CA ARG A 81 5.07 -6.96 1.67
C ARG A 81 6.43 -7.45 1.22
N GLY A 82 6.74 -7.22 -0.06
CA GLY A 82 8.02 -7.58 -0.67
C GLY A 82 8.23 -9.09 -0.88
N ARG A 83 7.31 -9.94 -0.41
CA ARG A 83 7.43 -11.39 -0.59
C ARG A 83 7.33 -11.80 -2.05
N MET A 84 6.53 -11.09 -2.84
CA MET A 84 6.34 -11.34 -4.27
C MET A 84 6.52 -10.05 -5.07
N THR A 85 6.98 -10.19 -6.31
CA THR A 85 7.06 -9.09 -7.28
C THR A 85 6.21 -9.40 -8.50
N ALA A 86 5.80 -8.38 -9.24
CA ALA A 86 5.08 -8.56 -10.48
C ALA A 86 5.88 -9.39 -11.50
N GLU A 87 7.20 -9.23 -11.53
CA GLU A 87 8.11 -10.03 -12.37
C GLU A 87 8.09 -11.52 -11.97
N ARG A 88 8.14 -11.81 -10.67
CA ARG A 88 8.07 -13.18 -10.17
C ARG A 88 6.74 -13.84 -10.54
N LEU A 89 5.63 -13.12 -10.40
CA LEU A 89 4.31 -13.61 -10.78
C LEU A 89 4.22 -13.87 -12.30
N ARG A 90 4.76 -12.98 -13.13
CA ARG A 90 4.84 -13.22 -14.58
C ARG A 90 5.69 -14.44 -14.93
N SER A 91 6.80 -14.65 -14.23
CA SER A 91 7.70 -15.79 -14.46
C SER A 91 7.05 -17.16 -14.22
N VAL A 92 5.98 -17.23 -13.42
CA VAL A 92 5.24 -18.47 -13.13
C VAL A 92 3.96 -18.63 -13.98
N GLY A 93 3.77 -17.78 -14.99
CA GLY A 93 2.72 -17.93 -16.00
C GLY A 93 1.47 -17.07 -15.81
N TYR A 94 1.52 -16.02 -14.97
CA TYR A 94 0.45 -15.01 -14.94
C TYR A 94 0.65 -13.99 -16.07
N GLU A 95 -0.41 -13.73 -16.84
CA GLU A 95 -0.39 -12.86 -18.03
C GLU A 95 -0.53 -11.38 -17.66
N VAL A 96 -1.45 -11.09 -16.74
CA VAL A 96 -1.67 -9.74 -16.21
C VAL A 96 -1.35 -9.77 -14.72
N VAL A 97 -0.54 -8.80 -14.29
CA VAL A 97 -0.20 -8.60 -12.89
C VAL A 97 -0.24 -7.10 -12.60
N LYS A 98 -1.07 -6.70 -11.65
CA LYS A 98 -1.24 -5.32 -11.19
C LYS A 98 -1.26 -5.31 -9.66
N GLU A 99 -0.53 -4.38 -9.07
CA GLU A 99 -0.69 -4.06 -7.65
C GLU A 99 -1.98 -3.25 -7.46
N VAL A 100 -2.72 -3.54 -6.40
CA VAL A 100 -4.04 -2.97 -6.13
C VAL A 100 -4.22 -2.74 -4.63
N GLU A 101 -5.14 -1.85 -4.25
CA GLU A 101 -5.42 -1.56 -2.84
C GLU A 101 -6.48 -2.52 -2.26
N LEU A 102 -6.25 -3.02 -1.04
CA LEU A 102 -7.08 -4.06 -0.42
C LEU A 102 -8.55 -3.64 -0.24
N SER A 103 -8.81 -2.44 0.29
CA SER A 103 -10.17 -1.94 0.52
C SER A 103 -10.94 -1.78 -0.80
N THR A 104 -10.28 -1.27 -1.84
CA THR A 104 -10.81 -1.12 -3.19
C THR A 104 -11.19 -2.47 -3.78
N VAL A 105 -10.33 -3.48 -3.61
CA VAL A 105 -10.62 -4.85 -4.04
C VAL A 105 -11.79 -5.44 -3.27
N LEU A 106 -11.81 -5.33 -1.94
CA LEU A 106 -12.88 -5.87 -1.10
C LEU A 106 -14.23 -5.26 -1.46
N GLN A 107 -14.29 -3.93 -1.58
CA GLN A 107 -15.53 -3.23 -1.91
C GLN A 107 -15.96 -3.50 -3.36
N GLY A 108 -15.04 -3.36 -4.32
CA GLY A 108 -15.36 -3.43 -5.75
C GLY A 108 -15.58 -4.84 -6.28
N HIS A 109 -14.93 -5.85 -5.72
CA HIS A 109 -14.93 -7.22 -6.27
C HIS A 109 -15.52 -8.28 -5.33
N PHE A 110 -15.61 -8.01 -4.02
CA PHE A 110 -16.04 -9.00 -3.03
C PHE A 110 -17.23 -8.56 -2.18
N ASN A 111 -17.84 -7.40 -2.48
CA ASN A 111 -18.94 -6.82 -1.71
C ASN A 111 -18.64 -6.76 -0.19
N GLY A 112 -17.37 -6.45 0.14
CA GLY A 112 -16.87 -6.30 1.50
C GLY A 112 -16.47 -7.60 2.22
N LEU A 113 -16.62 -8.79 1.61
CA LEU A 113 -16.31 -10.06 2.28
C LEU A 113 -15.43 -10.98 1.41
N ALA A 114 -14.19 -11.21 1.85
CA ALA A 114 -13.30 -12.21 1.27
C ALA A 114 -12.81 -13.20 2.34
N MET A 115 -12.51 -14.42 1.91
CA MET A 115 -11.94 -15.47 2.76
C MET A 115 -10.49 -15.73 2.35
N LEU A 116 -9.57 -15.67 3.31
CA LEU A 116 -8.21 -16.17 3.09
C LEU A 116 -8.24 -17.70 3.16
N SER A 117 -7.75 -18.35 2.10
CA SER A 117 -7.61 -19.79 2.02
C SER A 117 -6.21 -20.15 1.54
N HIS A 118 -5.75 -21.36 1.84
CA HIS A 118 -4.46 -21.82 1.33
C HIS A 118 -4.52 -21.90 -0.20
N PRO A 119 -3.56 -21.30 -0.93
CA PRO A 119 -3.60 -21.25 -2.39
C PRO A 119 -3.51 -22.64 -3.05
N TRP A 120 -3.13 -23.67 -2.29
CA TRP A 120 -3.02 -25.06 -2.74
C TRP A 120 -3.87 -26.02 -1.90
N ALA A 121 -4.96 -25.53 -1.31
CA ALA A 121 -5.96 -26.40 -0.71
C ALA A 121 -6.69 -27.18 -1.82
N HIS A 122 -5.99 -28.12 -2.45
CA HIS A 122 -6.63 -29.23 -3.13
C HIS A 122 -7.35 -30.07 -2.07
N LYS A 123 -8.62 -30.38 -2.35
CA LYS A 123 -9.54 -31.19 -1.56
C LYS A 123 -8.82 -32.28 -0.77
N ALA A 124 -9.01 -32.27 0.56
CA ALA A 124 -9.04 -33.51 1.32
C ALA A 124 -10.32 -34.27 0.96
#